data_AF-A0A0D1XVP9-F1
#
_entry.id   AF-A0A0D1XVP9-F1
#
_cell.length_a   1.000
_cell.length_b   1.000
_cell.length_c   1.000
_cell.angle_alpha   90.00
_cell.angle_beta   90.00
_cell.angle_gamma   90.00
#
_symmetry.space_group_name_H-M   'P 1'
#
loop_
_entity.id
_entity.type
_entity.pdbx_description
1 polymer ?
#
loop_
_entity_poly.entity_id
_entity_poly.type
_entity_poly.pdbx_seq_one_letter_code
_entity_poly.pdbx_strand_id
1 'polypeptide(L)'
;MDRLATVKMLVRIKEDDTTYDAKLNYWLSATEQEMLAYTNRTELPPGLEPALIDHVVLLYRKDKADTSSDAQSAPVKSITEGNTTITYGDAPAPGYTLIGGSLISVLDRFVVRVVRVR
;
A
#
# COMPACT_ATOMS: atom_id res chain seq x y z
N MET A 1 19.96 0.39 -9.35
CA MET A 1 19.06 -0.38 -10.23
C MET A 1 17.90 0.50 -10.63
N ASP A 2 17.31 0.31 -11.82
CA ASP A 2 16.06 0.98 -12.15
C ASP A 2 14.89 0.30 -11.43
N ARG A 3 14.35 0.98 -10.41
CA ARG A 3 13.27 0.49 -9.56
C ARG A 3 12.00 0.27 -10.38
N LEU A 4 11.73 1.15 -11.35
CA LEU A 4 10.55 1.08 -12.19
C LEU A 4 10.61 -0.13 -13.12
N ALA A 5 11.76 -0.33 -13.79
CA ALA A 5 11.98 -1.51 -14.64
C ALA A 5 11.79 -2.83 -13.86
N THR A 6 12.27 -2.87 -12.61
CA THR A 6 12.14 -4.05 -11.75
C THR A 6 10.67 -4.33 -11.40
N VAL A 7 9.90 -3.30 -11.05
CA VAL A 7 8.47 -3.43 -10.79
C VAL A 7 7.71 -3.87 -12.05
N LYS A 8 7.99 -3.27 -13.22
CA LYS A 8 7.36 -3.68 -14.50
C LYS A 8 7.61 -5.15 -14.81
N MET A 9 8.85 -5.62 -14.63
CA MET A 9 9.23 -7.02 -14.80
C MET A 9 8.42 -7.95 -13.88
N LEU A 10 8.30 -7.63 -12.59
CA LEU A 10 7.57 -8.45 -11.61
C LEU A 10 6.05 -8.49 -11.84
N VAL A 11 5.52 -7.44 -12.46
CA VAL A 11 4.10 -7.30 -12.78
C VAL A 11 3.76 -7.81 -14.19
N ARG A 12 4.76 -8.20 -14.99
CA ARG A 12 4.63 -8.64 -16.40
C ARG A 12 4.07 -7.54 -17.32
N ILE A 13 4.41 -6.29 -17.04
CA ILE A 13 4.16 -5.15 -17.95
C ILE A 13 5.33 -5.08 -18.93
N LYS A 14 5.06 -4.85 -20.22
CA LYS A 14 6.12 -4.63 -21.22
C LYS A 14 6.86 -3.34 -20.90
N GLU A 15 8.17 -3.30 -21.09
CA GLU A 15 8.97 -2.11 -20.79
C GLU A 15 8.49 -0.87 -21.55
N ASP A 16 8.08 -1.06 -22.80
CA ASP A 16 7.54 -0.02 -23.69
C ASP A 16 6.14 0.49 -23.30
N ASP A 17 5.43 -0.22 -22.41
CA ASP A 17 4.12 0.23 -21.93
C ASP A 17 4.31 1.27 -20.82
N THR A 18 3.96 2.52 -21.15
CA THR A 18 4.08 3.68 -20.26
C THR A 18 2.77 4.04 -19.57
N THR A 19 1.70 3.28 -19.82
CA THR A 19 0.34 3.57 -19.35
C THR A 19 0.26 3.71 -17.83
N TYR A 20 1.08 2.95 -17.10
CA TYR A 20 1.06 2.90 -15.64
C TYR A 20 2.28 3.57 -14.99
N ASP A 21 3.19 4.16 -15.76
CA ASP A 21 4.49 4.64 -15.25
C ASP A 21 4.32 5.74 -14.22
N ALA A 22 3.43 6.70 -14.50
CA ALA A 22 3.12 7.77 -13.55
C ALA A 22 2.55 7.23 -12.22
N LYS A 23 1.69 6.21 -12.29
CA LYS A 23 1.05 5.59 -11.13
C LYS A 23 2.04 4.76 -10.30
N LEU A 24 2.89 3.97 -10.97
CA LEU A 24 3.94 3.18 -10.33
C LEU A 24 4.99 4.08 -9.67
N ASN A 25 5.40 5.16 -10.34
CA ASN A 25 6.31 6.14 -9.76
C ASN A 25 5.71 6.82 -8.53
N TYR A 26 4.44 7.22 -8.59
CA TYR A 26 3.76 7.77 -7.42
C TYR A 26 3.75 6.80 -6.24
N TRP A 27 3.40 5.53 -6.46
CA TRP A 27 3.40 4.53 -5.40
C TRP A 27 4.79 4.23 -4.85
N LEU A 28 5.83 4.20 -5.70
CA LEU A 28 7.21 4.07 -5.26
C LEU A 28 7.61 5.22 -4.33
N SER A 29 7.41 6.47 -4.77
CA SER A 29 7.77 7.65 -3.98
C SER A 29 6.96 7.76 -2.69
N ALA A 30 5.65 7.53 -2.73
CA ALA A 30 4.78 7.61 -1.56
C ALA A 30 5.11 6.52 -0.53
N THR A 31 5.32 5.28 -0.99
CA THR A 31 5.70 4.18 -0.09
C THR A 31 7.09 4.42 0.51
N GLU A 32 8.06 4.91 -0.28
CA GLU A 32 9.39 5.25 0.21
C GLU A 32 9.31 6.33 1.30
N GLN A 33 8.54 7.40 1.08
CA GLN A 33 8.36 8.46 2.05
C GLN A 33 7.72 7.96 3.35
N GLU A 34 6.70 7.10 3.27
CA GLU A 34 6.11 6.49 4.47
C GLU A 34 7.10 5.56 5.19
N MET A 35 7.92 4.79 4.46
CA MET A 35 8.93 3.90 5.06
C MET A 35 10.00 4.70 5.80
N LEU A 36 10.44 5.81 5.22
CA LEU A 36 11.38 6.74 5.86
C LEU A 36 10.79 7.38 7.10
N ALA A 37 9.54 7.84 7.01
CA ALA A 37 8.80 8.40 8.13
C ALA A 37 8.65 7.38 9.27
N TYR A 38 8.33 6.13 8.95
CA TYR A 38 8.17 5.06 9.94
C TYR A 38 9.50 4.66 10.59
N THR A 39 10.56 4.50 9.78
CA THR A 39 11.88 4.09 10.29
C THR A 39 12.66 5.22 10.95
N ASN A 40 12.16 6.46 10.83
CA ASN A 40 12.79 7.70 11.30
C ASN A 40 14.19 7.89 10.69
N ARG A 41 14.30 7.69 9.37
CA ARG A 41 15.54 7.83 8.59
C ARG A 41 15.36 8.85 7.48
N THR A 42 16.46 9.46 7.06
CA THR A 42 16.50 10.38 5.92
C THR A 42 16.77 9.67 4.59
N GLU A 43 17.31 8.45 4.65
CA GLU A 43 17.71 7.66 3.47
C GLU A 43 17.26 6.21 3.61
N LEU A 44 16.84 5.61 2.49
CA LEU A 44 16.32 4.26 2.45
C LEU A 44 17.50 3.27 2.53
N PRO A 45 17.60 2.44 3.58
CA PRO A 45 18.66 1.44 3.67
C PRO A 45 18.49 0.38 2.55
N PRO A 46 19.58 -0.15 1.98
CA PRO A 46 19.52 -1.09 0.85
C PRO A 46 18.73 -2.38 1.20
N GLY A 47 18.67 -2.76 2.47
CA GLY A 47 17.87 -3.90 2.93
C GLY A 47 16.35 -3.70 2.84
N LEU A 48 15.87 -2.46 2.69
CA LEU A 48 14.44 -2.15 2.54
C LEU A 48 14.02 -1.98 1.08
N GLU A 49 14.97 -1.87 0.14
CA GLU A 49 14.66 -1.70 -1.28
C GLU A 49 13.87 -2.88 -1.88
N PRO A 50 14.17 -4.15 -1.55
CA PRO A 50 13.32 -5.27 -1.97
C PRO A 50 11.91 -5.20 -1.39
N ALA A 51 11.78 -4.81 -0.12
CA ALA A 51 10.49 -4.69 0.56
C ALA A 51 9.62 -3.58 -0.04
N LEU A 52 10.23 -2.47 -0.46
CA LEU A 52 9.57 -1.39 -1.21
C LEU A 52 8.99 -1.93 -2.53
N ILE A 53 9.82 -2.63 -3.31
CA ILE A 53 9.44 -3.18 -4.61
C ILE A 53 8.30 -4.19 -4.45
N ASP A 54 8.42 -5.15 -3.53
CA ASP A 54 7.39 -6.16 -3.27
C ASP A 54 6.05 -5.53 -2.85
N HIS A 55 6.10 -4.46 -2.06
CA HIS A 55 4.91 -3.75 -1.62
C HIS A 55 4.20 -3.02 -2.77
N VAL A 56 4.96 -2.34 -3.64
CA VAL A 56 4.38 -1.68 -4.82
C VAL A 56 3.77 -2.69 -5.80
N VAL A 57 4.39 -3.86 -5.96
CA VAL A 57 3.82 -4.98 -6.74
C VAL A 57 2.50 -5.44 -6.12
N LEU A 58 2.43 -5.55 -4.79
CA LEU A 58 1.20 -5.91 -4.08
C LEU A 58 0.11 -4.86 -4.27
N LEU A 59 0.44 -3.56 -4.17
CA LEU A 59 -0.48 -2.45 -4.41
C LEU A 59 -1.04 -2.49 -5.85
N TYR A 60 -0.19 -2.73 -6.84
CA TYR A 60 -0.62 -2.87 -8.23
C TYR A 60 -1.58 -4.05 -8.42
N ARG A 61 -1.24 -5.21 -7.83
CA ARG A 61 -2.11 -6.40 -7.92
C ARG A 61 -3.46 -6.17 -7.25
N LYS A 62 -3.46 -5.47 -6.11
CA LYS A 62 -4.69 -5.10 -5.40
C LYS A 62 -5.56 -4.15 -6.23
N ASP A 63 -4.96 -3.08 -6.77
CA ASP A 63 -5.64 -2.13 -7.64
C ASP A 63 -6.26 -2.81 -8.88
N LYS A 64 -5.54 -3.75 -9.49
CA LYS A 64 -6.08 -4.57 -10.59
C LYS A 64 -7.20 -5.50 -10.13
N ALA A 65 -7.06 -6.16 -8.97
CA ALA A 65 -8.08 -7.05 -8.42
C ALA A 65 -9.37 -6.28 -8.09
N ASP A 66 -9.25 -5.09 -7.52
CA ASP A 66 -10.35 -4.17 -7.20
C ASP A 66 -10.99 -3.60 -8.48
N THR A 67 -10.27 -3.57 -9.60
CA THR A 67 -10.84 -3.19 -10.92
C THR A 67 -11.63 -4.34 -11.56
N SER A 68 -11.34 -5.60 -11.19
CA SER A 68 -11.93 -6.81 -11.80
C SER A 68 -13.02 -7.51 -10.99
N SER A 69 -13.43 -6.94 -9.86
CA SER A 69 -14.58 -7.43 -9.09
C SER A 69 -15.52 -6.26 -8.87
N ASP A 70 -16.79 -6.48 -9.20
CA ASP A 70 -17.97 -5.72 -8.83
C ASP A 70 -17.74 -4.56 -7.85
N ALA A 71 -18.27 -3.39 -8.22
CA ALA A 71 -18.69 -2.34 -7.31
C ALA A 71 -18.87 -2.90 -5.91
N GLN A 72 -17.90 -2.64 -5.03
CA GLN A 72 -17.97 -3.05 -3.64
C GLN A 72 -19.30 -2.54 -3.12
N SER A 73 -20.24 -3.48 -2.97
CA SER A 73 -21.42 -3.38 -2.16
C SER A 73 -20.91 -3.07 -0.77
N ALA A 74 -20.69 -1.78 -0.52
CA ALA A 74 -20.38 -1.29 0.79
C ALA A 74 -21.59 -1.67 1.66
N PRO A 75 -21.37 -2.32 2.81
CA PRO A 75 -22.46 -2.68 3.69
C PRO A 75 -23.29 -1.42 4.05
N VAL A 76 -24.55 -1.36 3.59
CA VAL A 76 -25.50 -0.24 3.83
C VAL A 76 -25.85 -0.16 5.32
N LYS A 77 -25.41 0.87 6.06
CA LYS A 77 -25.48 0.81 7.54
C LYS A 77 -26.89 0.66 8.15
N SER A 78 -27.95 1.22 7.55
CA SER A 78 -29.35 0.81 7.80
C SER A 78 -30.33 1.63 6.95
N ILE A 79 -31.41 1.00 6.48
CA ILE A 79 -32.62 1.69 6.01
C ILE A 79 -33.78 1.17 6.86
N THR A 80 -34.58 2.05 7.43
CA THR A 80 -35.79 1.69 8.18
C THR A 80 -37.00 2.13 7.38
N GLU A 81 -37.73 1.18 6.81
CA GLU A 81 -39.04 1.39 6.24
C GLU A 81 -40.02 0.42 6.91
N GLY A 82 -40.84 0.94 7.84
CA GLY A 82 -41.78 0.12 8.61
C GLY A 82 -41.11 -0.88 9.56
N ASN A 83 -41.52 -2.16 9.49
CA ASN A 83 -41.21 -3.21 10.47
C ASN A 83 -40.02 -4.11 10.07
N THR A 84 -39.20 -3.67 9.11
CA THR A 84 -38.04 -4.43 8.63
C THR A 84 -36.77 -3.63 8.85
N THR A 85 -35.80 -4.24 9.54
CA THR A 85 -34.48 -3.67 9.81
C THR A 85 -33.45 -4.49 9.07
N ILE A 86 -32.67 -3.84 8.19
CA ILE A 86 -31.51 -4.47 7.57
C ILE A 86 -30.26 -3.73 8.07
N THR A 87 -29.36 -4.44 8.72
CA THR A 87 -28.12 -3.92 9.31
C THR A 87 -26.93 -4.43 8.53
N TYR A 88 -26.01 -3.56 8.16
CA TYR A 88 -24.78 -3.98 7.51
C TYR A 88 -23.54 -3.42 8.26
N GLY A 89 -22.46 -4.21 8.30
CA GLY A 89 -21.34 -4.04 9.23
C GLY A 89 -20.39 -2.87 8.95
N ASP A 90 -19.79 -2.32 10.00
CA ASP A 90 -18.77 -1.28 9.92
C ASP A 90 -17.50 -1.83 9.26
N ALA A 91 -17.29 -1.50 7.98
CA ALA A 91 -15.96 -1.57 7.39
C ALA A 91 -15.16 -0.39 7.96
N PRO A 92 -14.03 -0.63 8.66
CA PRO A 92 -13.18 0.47 9.12
C PRO A 92 -12.75 1.29 7.90
N ALA A 93 -12.91 2.61 7.98
CA ALA A 93 -12.40 3.52 6.97
C ALA A 93 -10.92 3.19 6.75
N PRO A 94 -10.49 2.83 5.52
CA PRO A 94 -9.09 2.57 5.28
C PRO A 94 -8.34 3.88 5.53
N GLY A 95 -7.60 3.95 6.64
CA GLY A 95 -6.61 5.01 6.83
C GLY A 95 -5.72 5.03 5.61
N TYR A 96 -5.37 6.21 5.11
CA TYR A 96 -4.58 6.42 3.88
C TYR A 96 -3.12 5.98 4.01
N THR A 97 -2.82 5.04 4.90
CA THR A 97 -1.47 4.48 5.07
C THR A 97 -1.26 3.44 3.98
N LEU A 98 -0.31 3.71 3.08
CA LEU A 98 0.11 2.74 2.08
C LEU A 98 0.80 1.55 2.74
N ILE A 99 1.45 1.76 3.89
CA ILE A 99 2.13 0.72 4.67
C ILE A 99 1.17 0.03 5.66
N GLY A 100 1.09 -1.30 5.57
CA GLY A 100 0.27 -2.12 6.46
C GLY A 100 0.71 -3.58 6.53
N GLY A 101 0.19 -4.33 7.50
CA GLY A 101 0.36 -5.79 7.58
C GLY A 101 1.81 -6.25 7.72
N SER A 102 2.22 -7.22 6.88
CA SER A 102 3.55 -7.85 6.93
C SER A 102 4.70 -6.87 6.68
N LEU A 103 4.44 -5.72 6.05
CA LEU A 103 5.48 -4.72 5.82
C LEU A 103 5.94 -4.07 7.13
N ILE A 104 5.03 -3.89 8.09
CA ILE A 104 5.32 -3.28 9.39
C ILE A 104 6.35 -4.11 10.17
N SER A 105 6.25 -5.44 10.13
CA SER A 105 7.20 -6.33 10.84
C SER A 105 8.60 -6.32 10.23
N VAL A 106 8.70 -6.09 8.91
CA VAL A 106 9.99 -5.87 8.25
C VAL A 106 10.55 -4.51 8.64
N LEU A 107 9.73 -3.46 8.64
CA LEU A 107 10.15 -2.10 8.99
C LEU A 107 10.60 -1.96 10.44
N ASP A 108 9.96 -2.65 11.39
CA ASP A 108 10.32 -2.60 12.82
C ASP A 108 11.79 -2.98 13.07
N ARG A 109 12.38 -3.83 12.22
CA ARG A 109 13.80 -4.20 12.28
C ARG A 109 14.75 -3.05 11.95
N PHE A 110 14.27 -2.02 11.26
CA PHE A 110 15.06 -0.88 10.79
C PHE A 110 14.74 0.43 11.50
N VAL A 111 13.73 0.44 12.38
CA VAL A 111 13.31 1.60 13.17
C VAL A 111 14.42 2.05 14.10
N VAL A 112 14.83 3.31 13.96
CA VAL A 112 15.73 3.96 14.91
C VAL A 112 14.92 4.49 16.08
N ARG A 113 14.96 3.77 17.21
CA ARG A 113 14.33 4.25 18.45
C ARG A 113 15.17 5.37 19.05
N VAL A 114 14.60 6.56 19.17
CA VAL A 114 15.22 7.65 19.92
C VAL A 114 15.21 7.25 21.40
N VAL A 115 16.32 6.72 21.89
CA VAL A 115 16.52 6.48 23.32
C VAL A 115 16.71 7.84 23.96
N ARG A 116 15.69 8.35 24.66
CA ARG A 116 15.90 9.46 25.60
C ARG A 116 16.80 8.95 26.73
N VAL A 117 18.09 9.24 26.63
CA VAL A 117 18.99 9.17 27.77
C VAL A 117 18.54 10.25 28.74
N ARG A 118 18.09 9.83 29.94
CA ARG A 118 17.78 10.72 31.06
C ARG A 118 19.05 11.01 31.85
#